data_AF-A0A5P6NZL0-F1
#
_entry.id   AF-A0A5P6NZL0-F1
#
_cell.length_a   1.000
_cell.length_b   1.000
_cell.length_c   1.000
_cell.angle_alpha   90.00
_cell.angle_beta   90.00
_cell.angle_gamma   90.00
#
_symmetry.space_group_name_H-M   'P 1'
#
loop_
_entity.id
_entity.type
_entity.pdbx_description
1 polymer ?
#
loop_
_entity_poly.entity_id
_entity_poly.type
_entity_poly.pdbx_seq_one_letter_code
_entity_poly.pdbx_strand_id
1 'polypeptide(L)'
;MSLTFDEFAKANRARCEDPQGFNHPLDGWSYSDWMTALAGEVGEAANVVKKLNRYRDGVVGNKETYDELHVKLRRELGDVGVYLDLMLQRCGCTLEEAMREVFNSKSGEIGYPKVI
;
A
#
# COMPACT_ATOMS: atom_id res chain seq x y z
N MET A 1 10.34 -18.69 -6.55
CA MET A 1 10.82 -18.11 -5.28
C MET A 1 9.72 -17.22 -4.72
N SER A 2 9.51 -17.21 -3.41
CA SER A 2 8.59 -16.30 -2.74
C SER A 2 9.27 -14.95 -2.53
N LEU A 3 8.56 -13.84 -2.78
CA LEU A 3 9.04 -12.49 -2.47
C LEU A 3 9.02 -12.24 -0.96
N THR A 4 10.12 -11.77 -0.39
CA THR A 4 10.21 -11.31 1.01
C THR A 4 10.02 -9.79 1.13
N PHE A 5 9.74 -9.30 2.35
CA PHE A 5 9.63 -7.87 2.61
C PHE A 5 10.94 -7.12 2.32
N ASP A 6 12.08 -7.67 2.73
CA ASP A 6 13.40 -7.07 2.48
C ASP A 6 13.74 -7.00 0.99
N GLU A 7 13.49 -8.08 0.24
CA GLU A 7 13.70 -8.09 -1.22
C GLU A 7 12.82 -7.05 -1.91
N PHE A 8 11.54 -6.95 -1.51
CA PHE A 8 10.63 -5.96 -2.06
C PHE A 8 11.07 -4.53 -1.73
N ALA A 9 11.36 -4.22 -0.47
CA ALA A 9 11.74 -2.88 -0.02
C ALA A 9 12.98 -2.38 -0.76
N LYS A 10 14.00 -3.23 -0.93
CA LYS A 10 15.21 -2.94 -1.70
C LYS A 10 14.91 -2.67 -3.17
N ALA A 11 14.14 -3.54 -3.82
CA ALA A 11 13.79 -3.38 -5.22
C ALA A 11 12.93 -2.14 -5.48
N ASN A 12 12.00 -1.85 -4.55
CA ASN A 12 11.09 -0.72 -4.66
C ASN A 12 11.83 0.62 -4.52
N ARG A 13 12.71 0.74 -3.50
CA ARG A 13 13.57 1.90 -3.34
C ARG A 13 14.53 2.08 -4.51
N ALA A 14 15.18 0.99 -4.96
CA ALA A 14 16.07 1.04 -6.11
C ALA A 14 15.34 1.62 -7.33
N ARG A 15 14.14 1.13 -7.65
CA ARG A 15 13.32 1.68 -8.74
C ARG A 15 12.90 3.14 -8.51
N CYS A 16 12.65 3.55 -7.26
CA CYS A 16 12.32 4.93 -6.94
C CYS A 16 13.48 5.88 -7.29
N GLU A 17 14.69 5.53 -6.85
CA GLU A 17 15.86 6.41 -6.93
C GLU A 17 16.61 6.30 -8.26
N ASP A 18 16.41 5.21 -9.02
CA ASP A 18 17.11 4.97 -10.29
C ASP A 18 16.71 5.99 -11.37
N PRO A 19 17.67 6.58 -12.12
CA PRO A 19 17.39 7.48 -13.25
C PRO A 19 16.52 6.90 -14.37
N GLN A 20 16.51 5.57 -14.53
CA GLN A 20 15.64 4.84 -15.47
C GLN A 20 14.30 4.43 -14.84
N GLY A 21 14.16 4.60 -13.53
CA GLY A 21 12.93 4.41 -12.78
C GLY A 21 12.17 5.72 -12.60
N PHE A 22 11.83 6.06 -11.35
CA PHE A 22 11.16 7.31 -11.03
C PHE A 22 12.11 8.51 -10.89
N ASN A 23 13.43 8.26 -10.86
CA ASN A 23 14.48 9.27 -10.70
C ASN A 23 14.19 10.23 -9.53
N HIS A 24 13.72 9.67 -8.42
CA HIS A 24 13.26 10.43 -7.26
C HIS A 24 13.90 9.91 -5.98
N PRO A 25 14.86 10.64 -5.38
CA PRO A 25 15.45 10.23 -4.12
C PRO A 25 14.42 10.34 -2.99
N LEU A 26 14.49 9.45 -1.98
CA LEU A 26 13.48 9.45 -0.90
C LEU A 26 13.40 10.80 -0.17
N ASP A 27 14.54 11.45 0.07
CA ASP A 27 14.62 12.75 0.72
C ASP A 27 14.23 13.93 -0.18
N GLY A 28 13.97 13.69 -1.47
CA GLY A 28 13.44 14.66 -2.42
C GLY A 28 12.00 15.08 -2.11
N TRP A 29 11.27 14.27 -1.35
CA TRP A 29 9.93 14.55 -0.86
C TRP A 29 9.88 14.63 0.68
N SER A 30 9.05 15.56 1.16
CA SER A 30 8.74 15.67 2.59
C SER A 30 7.84 14.51 3.03
N TYR A 31 7.69 14.31 4.34
CA TYR A 31 6.71 13.37 4.86
C TYR A 31 5.28 13.67 4.37
N SER A 32 4.97 14.96 4.19
CA SER A 32 3.66 15.38 3.68
C SER A 32 3.45 14.92 2.23
N ASP A 33 4.47 15.01 1.39
CA ASP A 33 4.38 14.64 -0.03
C ASP A 33 4.19 13.13 -0.17
N TRP A 34 4.99 12.34 0.54
CA TRP A 34 4.85 10.87 0.58
C TRP A 34 3.50 10.42 1.15
N MET A 35 3.05 11.04 2.25
CA MET A 35 1.73 10.74 2.80
C MET A 35 0.60 11.12 1.84
N THR A 36 0.75 12.22 1.10
CA THR A 36 -0.22 12.65 0.09
C THR A 36 -0.26 11.67 -1.08
N ALA A 37 0.89 11.18 -1.55
CA ALA A 37 0.96 10.16 -2.58
C ALA A 37 0.27 8.85 -2.13
N LEU A 38 0.59 8.36 -0.92
CA LEU A 38 -0.07 7.21 -0.32
C LEU A 38 -1.59 7.40 -0.20
N ALA A 39 -2.04 8.57 0.25
CA ALA A 39 -3.46 8.90 0.34
C ALA A 39 -4.14 8.91 -1.04
N GLY A 40 -3.42 9.30 -2.09
CA GLY A 40 -3.86 9.19 -3.48
C GLY A 40 -4.24 7.76 -3.84
N GLU A 41 -3.32 6.82 -3.63
CA GLU A 41 -3.54 5.38 -3.92
C GLU A 41 -4.70 4.79 -3.10
N VAL A 42 -4.81 5.19 -1.82
CA VAL A 42 -5.97 4.81 -0.98
C VAL A 42 -7.27 5.37 -1.56
N GLY A 43 -7.24 6.58 -2.10
CA GLY A 43 -8.37 7.20 -2.80
C GLY A 43 -8.79 6.45 -4.07
N GLU A 44 -7.83 5.95 -4.85
CA GLU A 44 -8.09 5.11 -6.02
C GLU A 44 -8.75 3.79 -5.62
N ALA A 45 -8.19 3.10 -4.62
CA ALA A 45 -8.78 1.89 -4.06
C ALA A 45 -10.21 2.14 -3.54
N ALA A 46 -10.43 3.22 -2.79
CA ALA A 46 -11.73 3.61 -2.28
C ALA A 46 -12.74 3.88 -3.41
N ASN A 47 -12.29 4.48 -4.52
CA ASN A 47 -13.13 4.69 -5.69
C ASN A 47 -13.56 3.36 -6.35
N VAL A 48 -12.70 2.35 -6.38
CA VAL A 48 -13.05 1.01 -6.86
C VAL A 48 -14.06 0.33 -5.92
N VAL A 49 -13.84 0.39 -4.60
CA VAL A 49 -14.79 -0.13 -3.59
C VAL A 49 -16.16 0.55 -3.72
N LYS A 50 -16.20 1.86 -3.95
CA LYS A 50 -17.44 2.60 -4.22
C LYS A 50 -18.17 2.05 -5.45
N LYS A 51 -17.46 1.65 -6.50
CA LYS A 51 -18.08 1.01 -7.69
C LYS A 51 -18.58 -0.39 -7.38
N LEU A 52 -17.87 -1.18 -6.56
CA LEU A 52 -18.37 -2.48 -6.07
C LEU A 52 -19.65 -2.32 -5.25
N ASN A 53 -19.75 -1.27 -4.41
CA ASN A 53 -20.98 -0.96 -3.68
C ASN A 53 -22.16 -0.66 -4.61
N ARG A 54 -21.93 -0.03 -5.77
CA ARG A 54 -23.01 0.16 -6.76
C ARG A 54 -23.56 -1.16 -7.29
N TYR A 55 -22.71 -2.16 -7.49
CA TYR A 55 -23.17 -3.51 -7.82
C TYR A 55 -24.01 -4.13 -6.70
N ARG A 56 -23.54 -4.04 -5.45
CA ARG A 56 -24.28 -4.51 -4.27
C ARG A 56 -25.65 -3.84 -4.15
N ASP A 57 -25.73 -2.55 -4.40
CA ASP A 57 -26.92 -1.72 -4.16
C ASP A 57 -27.82 -1.60 -5.41
N GLY A 58 -27.47 -2.23 -6.53
CA GLY A 58 -28.22 -2.13 -7.79
C GLY A 58 -28.18 -0.74 -8.45
N VAL A 59 -27.18 0.09 -8.12
CA VAL A 59 -27.00 1.44 -8.68
C VAL A 59 -26.33 1.34 -10.05
N VAL A 60 -26.98 1.90 -11.08
CA VAL A 60 -26.45 1.94 -12.45
C VAL A 60 -25.28 2.93 -12.60
N GLY A 61 -24.49 2.78 -13.66
CA GLY A 61 -23.44 3.75 -14.04
C GLY A 61 -22.00 3.28 -13.86
N ASN A 62 -21.77 2.00 -13.55
CA ASN A 62 -20.46 1.39 -13.71
C ASN A 62 -20.17 1.15 -15.20
N LYS A 63 -18.91 1.39 -15.60
CA LYS A 63 -18.41 1.05 -16.94
C LYS A 63 -17.74 -0.32 -16.94
N GLU A 64 -17.09 -0.66 -15.83
CA GLU A 64 -16.43 -1.93 -15.60
C GLU A 64 -17.40 -2.96 -15.02
N THR A 65 -17.19 -4.22 -15.38
CA THR A 65 -17.84 -5.39 -14.78
C THR A 65 -17.42 -5.60 -13.33
N TYR A 66 -18.17 -6.43 -12.60
CA TYR A 66 -17.84 -6.80 -11.22
C TYR A 66 -16.44 -7.44 -11.11
N ASP A 67 -16.11 -8.37 -12.00
CA ASP A 67 -14.81 -9.07 -11.99
C ASP A 67 -13.65 -8.13 -12.35
N GLU A 68 -13.85 -7.23 -13.30
CA GLU A 68 -12.86 -6.20 -13.63
C GLU A 68 -12.58 -5.28 -12.43
N LEU A 69 -13.60 -4.94 -11.63
CA LEU A 69 -13.42 -4.14 -10.42
C LEU A 69 -12.64 -4.89 -9.34
N HIS A 70 -12.80 -6.21 -9.19
CA HIS A 70 -11.96 -7.00 -8.26
C HIS A 70 -10.50 -7.04 -8.69
N VAL A 71 -10.26 -7.20 -10.00
CA VAL A 71 -8.90 -7.12 -10.55
C VAL A 71 -8.30 -5.73 -10.32
N LYS A 72 -9.07 -4.66 -10.55
CA LYS A 72 -8.63 -3.29 -10.28
C LYS A 72 -8.35 -3.07 -8.80
N LEU A 73 -9.26 -3.47 -7.91
CA LEU A 73 -9.08 -3.30 -6.46
C LEU A 73 -7.79 -3.95 -5.98
N ARG A 74 -7.48 -5.16 -6.46
CA ARG A 74 -6.23 -5.85 -6.12
C ARG A 74 -5.00 -5.05 -6.57
N ARG A 75 -5.06 -4.34 -7.70
CA ARG A 75 -3.97 -3.49 -8.19
C ARG A 75 -3.82 -2.25 -7.31
N GLU A 76 -4.92 -1.53 -7.06
CA GLU A 76 -4.86 -0.31 -6.22
C GLU A 76 -4.37 -0.62 -4.79
N LEU A 77 -4.79 -1.75 -4.22
CA LEU A 77 -4.26 -2.20 -2.91
C LEU A 77 -2.78 -2.56 -2.97
N GLY A 78 -2.29 -3.02 -4.12
CA GLY A 78 -0.86 -3.21 -4.38
C GLY A 78 -0.11 -1.88 -4.44
N ASP A 79 -0.66 -0.89 -5.12
CA ASP A 79 -0.09 0.46 -5.23
C ASP A 79 -0.05 1.17 -3.86
N VAL A 80 -1.09 1.00 -3.03
CA VAL A 80 -1.06 1.38 -1.61
C VAL A 80 0.13 0.76 -0.87
N GLY A 81 0.37 -0.54 -1.07
CA GLY A 81 1.51 -1.23 -0.46
C GLY A 81 2.87 -0.70 -0.91
N VAL A 82 3.00 -0.37 -2.21
CA VAL A 82 4.21 0.22 -2.80
C VAL A 82 4.52 1.57 -2.17
N TYR A 83 3.54 2.45 -2.02
CA TYR A 83 3.76 3.78 -1.44
C TYR A 83 3.88 3.76 0.08
N LEU A 84 3.20 2.83 0.77
CA LEU A 84 3.38 2.67 2.21
C LEU A 84 4.82 2.26 2.54
N ASP A 85 5.40 1.35 1.75
CA ASP A 85 6.81 0.97 1.88
C ASP A 85 7.75 2.16 1.69
N LEU A 86 7.61 2.95 0.62
CA LEU A 86 8.44 4.15 0.40
C LEU A 86 8.28 5.19 1.52
N MET A 87 7.06 5.39 2.02
CA MET A 87 6.78 6.27 3.14
C MET A 87 7.49 5.83 4.43
N LEU A 88 7.44 4.53 4.76
CA LEU A 88 8.14 3.99 5.93
C LEU A 88 9.66 4.10 5.77
N GLN A 89 10.18 3.78 4.59
CA GLN A 89 11.60 3.94 4.29
C GLN A 89 12.04 5.40 4.44
N ARG A 90 11.19 6.36 4.04
CA ARG A 90 11.43 7.79 4.27
C ARG A 90 11.43 8.16 5.76
N CYS A 91 10.61 7.49 6.58
CA CYS A 91 10.61 7.61 8.04
C CYS A 91 11.79 6.92 8.72
N GLY A 92 12.60 6.16 7.98
CA GLY A 92 13.76 5.44 8.50
C GLY A 92 13.42 4.07 9.10
N CYS A 93 12.30 3.46 8.71
CA CYS A 93 11.91 2.11 9.10
C CYS A 93 11.46 1.27 7.90
N THR A 94 11.36 -0.03 8.10
CA THR A 94 10.85 -0.98 7.10
C THR A 94 9.39 -1.35 7.35
N LEU A 95 8.72 -1.84 6.31
CA LEU A 95 7.37 -2.41 6.42
C LEU A 95 7.33 -3.55 7.45
N GLU A 96 8.34 -4.41 7.46
CA GLU A 96 8.43 -5.55 8.38
C GLU A 96 8.50 -5.08 9.84
N GLU A 97 9.38 -4.14 10.16
CA GLU A 97 9.53 -3.60 11.51
C GLU A 97 8.22 -2.98 12.02
N ALA A 98 7.63 -2.09 11.21
CA ALA A 98 6.42 -1.38 11.59
C ALA A 98 5.23 -2.34 11.79
N MET A 99 5.03 -3.30 10.88
CA MET A 99 3.93 -4.26 11.00
C MET A 99 4.13 -5.22 12.18
N ARG A 100 5.35 -5.71 12.39
CA ARG A 100 5.70 -6.60 13.50
C ARG A 100 5.44 -5.92 14.84
N GLU A 101 5.87 -4.67 15.00
CA GLU A 101 5.65 -3.90 16.22
C GLU A 101 4.15 -3.76 16.55
N VAL A 102 3.35 -3.27 15.59
CA VAL A 102 1.92 -3.04 15.80
C VAL A 102 1.16 -4.36 16.03
N PHE A 103 1.50 -5.41 15.28
CA PHE A 103 0.88 -6.73 15.45
C PHE A 103 1.16 -7.31 16.84
N ASN A 104 2.42 -7.29 17.27
CA ASN A 104 2.83 -7.86 18.57
C ASN A 104 2.26 -7.05 19.74
N SER A 105 2.26 -5.72 19.62
CA SER A 105 1.67 -4.81 20.61
C SER A 105 0.17 -5.07 20.79
N LYS A 106 -0.60 -5.12 19.69
CA LYS A 106 -2.04 -5.39 19.76
C LYS A 106 -2.33 -6.81 20.26
N SER A 107 -1.50 -7.79 19.90
CA SER A 107 -1.62 -9.17 20.40
C SER A 107 -1.48 -9.22 21.92
N GLY A 108 -0.50 -8.51 22.48
CA GLY A 108 -0.34 -8.37 23.92
C GLY A 108 -1.55 -7.69 24.59
N GLU A 109 -2.05 -6.59 24.02
CA GLU A 109 -3.21 -5.84 24.55
C GLU A 109 -4.46 -6.71 24.70
N ILE A 110 -4.73 -7.60 23.73
CA ILE A 110 -5.93 -8.44 23.73
C ILE A 110 -5.72 -9.83 24.33
N GLY A 111 -4.51 -10.13 24.84
CA GLY A 111 -4.15 -11.44 25.37
C GLY A 111 -4.05 -12.55 24.30
N TYR A 112 -3.79 -12.18 23.04
CA TYR A 112 -3.59 -13.15 21.97
C TYR A 112 -2.19 -13.79 22.08
N PRO A 113 -2.10 -15.14 22.11
CA PRO A 113 -0.86 -15.81 22.50
C PRO A 113 0.22 -15.84 21.41
N LYS A 114 -0.10 -15.48 20.17
CA LYS A 114 0.87 -15.54 19.06
C LYS A 114 1.39 -14.15 18.73
N VAL A 115 2.71 -14.05 18.67
CA VAL A 115 3.46 -12.91 18.14
C VAL A 115 4.23 -13.37 16.91
N ILE A 116 4.60 -12.44 16.04
CA ILE A 116 5.42 -12.71 14.85
C ILE A 116 6.81 -12.15 15.01
#